data_AF-A0A661ST79-F1
#
_entry.id   AF-A0A661ST79-F1
#
_cell.length_a   1.000
_cell.length_b   1.000
_cell.length_c   1.000
_cell.angle_alpha   90.00
_cell.angle_beta   90.00
_cell.angle_gamma   90.00
#
_symmetry.space_group_name_H-M   'P 1'
#
loop_
_entity.id
_entity.type
_entity.pdbx_description
1 polymer ?
#
loop_
_entity_poly.entity_id
_entity_poly.type
_entity_poly.pdbx_seq_one_letter_code
_entity_poly.pdbx_strand_id
1 'polypeptide(L)'
;MSQNNNSIASAVEEMSASINEVGKNARDGSRIAEDAVVTAGKAGDATASLGEAANRIEEITEIIKKIADRAGLLALNAHIEAASAGDAGKGFAVVANEIKAFANQITRAADDIAGRISFMQEHTEQAVTGINEVSDIIHKANMSSEMISYALEEQMKAAEEIASNAGQANTRAGDIAVSMEELANGAMEMSMNVGMAAKGKQDEEEGDDADVRHIDASASEVARLARELLELVEKFKV
;
A
#
# COMPACT_ATOMS: atom_id res chain seq x y z
N MET A 1 1.35 -27.03 -28.21
CA MET A 1 1.40 -26.74 -26.73
C MET A 1 2.52 -25.77 -26.38
N SER A 2 3.61 -25.75 -27.16
CA SER A 2 4.67 -24.74 -27.09
C SER A 2 4.13 -23.30 -27.06
N GLN A 3 3.13 -23.00 -27.90
CA GLN A 3 2.48 -21.69 -27.91
C GLN A 3 1.82 -21.29 -26.59
N ASN A 4 1.14 -22.22 -25.89
CA ASN A 4 0.54 -21.95 -24.58
C ASN A 4 1.62 -21.74 -23.51
N ASN A 5 2.73 -22.47 -23.59
CA ASN A 5 3.83 -22.32 -22.65
C ASN A 5 4.58 -21.00 -22.84
N ASN A 6 4.82 -20.59 -24.09
CA ASN A 6 5.38 -19.26 -24.39
C ASN A 6 4.46 -18.15 -23.87
N SER A 7 3.14 -18.28 -24.04
CA SER A 7 2.18 -17.33 -23.45
C SER A 7 2.26 -17.28 -21.92
N ILE A 8 2.46 -18.42 -21.24
CA ILE A 8 2.64 -18.46 -19.78
C ILE A 8 3.96 -17.79 -19.39
N ALA A 9 5.05 -18.08 -20.09
CA ALA A 9 6.35 -17.45 -19.82
C ALA A 9 6.28 -15.92 -19.94
N SER A 10 5.69 -15.41 -21.03
CA SER A 10 5.50 -13.97 -21.21
C SER A 10 4.59 -13.36 -20.14
N ALA A 11 3.52 -14.05 -19.73
CA ALA A 11 2.65 -13.59 -18.65
C ALA A 11 3.38 -13.52 -17.29
N VAL A 12 4.28 -14.47 -17.01
CA VAL A 12 5.11 -14.45 -15.80
C VAL A 12 6.14 -13.32 -15.85
N GLU A 13 6.75 -13.06 -17.01
CA GLU A 13 7.66 -11.92 -17.19
C GLU A 13 6.95 -10.58 -16.96
N GLU A 14 5.76 -10.40 -17.53
CA GLU A 14 4.94 -9.20 -17.32
C GLU A 14 4.51 -9.05 -15.86
N MET A 15 4.11 -10.15 -15.21
CA MET A 15 3.78 -10.18 -13.79
C MET A 15 4.98 -9.80 -12.92
N SER A 16 6.17 -10.30 -13.25
CA SER A 16 7.41 -9.97 -12.53
C SER A 16 7.79 -8.50 -12.69
N ALA A 17 7.59 -7.92 -13.88
CA ALA A 17 7.78 -6.49 -14.10
C ALA A 17 6.79 -5.66 -13.26
N SER A 18 5.51 -6.05 -13.25
CA SER A 18 4.48 -5.39 -12.46
C SER A 18 4.76 -5.46 -10.96
N ILE A 19 5.14 -6.64 -10.44
CA ILE A 19 5.51 -6.81 -9.02
C ILE A 19 6.68 -5.90 -8.64
N ASN A 20 7.70 -5.80 -9.49
CA ASN A 20 8.84 -4.91 -9.24
C ASN A 20 8.43 -3.43 -9.20
N GLU A 21 7.53 -3.00 -10.09
CA GLU A 21 7.00 -1.64 -10.11
C GLU A 21 6.18 -1.33 -8.86
N VAL A 22 5.25 -2.22 -8.48
CA VAL A 22 4.46 -2.07 -7.25
C VAL A 22 5.37 -2.07 -6.02
N GLY A 23 6.42 -2.89 -6.02
CA GLY A 23 7.41 -2.92 -4.93
C GLY A 23 8.21 -1.64 -4.82
N LYS A 24 8.54 -1.00 -5.94
CA LYS A 24 9.14 0.34 -5.95
C LYS A 24 8.17 1.37 -5.37
N ASN A 25 6.92 1.36 -5.80
CA ASN A 25 5.90 2.28 -5.30
C ASN A 25 5.64 2.11 -3.81
N ALA A 26 5.63 0.88 -3.29
CA ALA A 26 5.49 0.60 -1.86
C ALA A 26 6.66 1.17 -1.05
N ARG A 27 7.91 0.97 -1.52
CA ARG A 27 9.10 1.56 -0.89
C ARG A 27 9.08 3.09 -0.92
N ASP A 28 8.71 3.69 -2.04
CA ASP A 28 8.57 5.14 -2.15
C ASP A 28 7.47 5.66 -1.22
N GLY A 29 6.34 4.96 -1.10
CA GLY A 29 5.27 5.28 -0.15
C GLY A 29 5.73 5.22 1.31
N SER A 30 6.53 4.22 1.68
CA SER A 30 7.13 4.11 3.02
C SER A 30 8.05 5.29 3.34
N ARG A 31 8.92 5.66 2.40
CA ARG A 31 9.79 6.84 2.54
C ARG A 31 9.00 8.14 2.68
N ILE A 32 7.95 8.33 1.88
CA ILE A 32 7.05 9.49 1.99
C ILE A 32 6.37 9.53 3.36
N ALA A 33 5.95 8.38 3.88
CA ALA A 33 5.35 8.29 5.20
C ALA A 33 6.36 8.68 6.30
N GLU A 34 7.60 8.21 6.23
CA GLU A 34 8.67 8.59 7.18
C GLU A 34 8.94 10.11 7.16
N ASP A 35 9.07 10.70 5.97
CA ASP A 35 9.23 12.16 5.80
C ASP A 35 8.01 12.94 6.37
N ALA A 36 6.81 12.39 6.21
CA ALA A 36 5.58 12.97 6.73
C ALA A 36 5.52 12.92 8.26
N VAL A 37 6.00 11.84 8.92
CA VAL A 37 6.11 11.77 10.39
C VAL A 37 7.04 12.85 10.91
N VAL A 38 8.22 13.03 10.28
CA VAL A 38 9.17 14.08 10.69
C VAL A 38 8.54 15.47 10.55
N THR A 39 7.77 15.69 9.48
CA THR A 39 7.10 16.97 9.23
C THR A 39 5.97 17.21 10.24
N ALA A 40 5.18 16.20 10.56
CA ALA A 40 4.13 16.28 11.57
C ALA A 40 4.73 16.56 12.96
N GLY A 41 5.85 15.92 13.32
CA GLY A 41 6.58 16.21 14.56
C GLY A 41 7.02 17.67 14.67
N LYS A 42 7.61 18.23 13.62
CA LYS A 42 7.99 19.66 13.59
C LYS A 42 6.79 20.59 13.74
N ALA A 43 5.65 20.24 13.13
CA ALA A 43 4.41 21.00 13.29
C ALA A 43 3.90 20.91 14.75
N GLY A 44 4.01 19.73 15.36
CA GLY A 44 3.69 19.52 16.77
C GLY A 44 4.51 20.41 17.70
N ASP A 45 5.84 20.43 17.51
CA ASP A 45 6.77 21.26 18.31
C ASP A 45 6.48 22.76 18.17
N ALA A 46 6.21 23.21 16.94
CA ALA A 46 5.87 24.61 16.67
C ALA A 46 4.55 25.02 17.36
N THR A 47 3.53 24.16 17.27
CA THR A 47 2.23 24.38 17.93
C THR A 47 2.38 24.34 19.46
N ALA A 48 3.17 23.41 20.02
CA ALA A 48 3.45 23.39 21.46
C ALA A 48 4.13 24.68 21.94
N SER A 49 5.06 25.22 21.14
CA SER A 49 5.72 26.51 21.42
C SER A 49 4.73 27.68 21.41
N LEU A 50 3.72 27.66 20.55
CA LEU A 50 2.63 28.65 20.56
C LEU A 50 1.80 28.56 21.84
N GLY A 51 1.52 27.35 22.34
CA GLY A 51 0.84 27.13 23.61
C GLY A 51 1.62 27.69 24.80
N GLU A 52 2.93 27.45 24.85
CA GLU A 52 3.78 28.04 25.89
C GLU A 52 3.81 29.57 25.83
N ALA A 53 3.88 30.15 24.61
CA ALA A 53 3.83 31.59 24.43
C ALA A 53 2.49 32.18 24.89
N ALA A 54 1.37 31.50 24.62
CA ALA A 54 0.04 31.91 25.08
C ALA A 54 -0.04 31.92 26.62
N ASN A 55 0.48 30.89 27.30
CA ASN A 55 0.55 30.83 28.77
C ASN A 55 1.34 32.02 29.36
N ARG A 56 2.48 32.37 28.75
CA ARG A 56 3.27 33.53 29.19
C ARG A 56 2.51 34.85 29.02
N ILE A 57 1.70 34.99 27.96
CA ILE A 57 0.87 36.19 27.77
C ILE A 57 -0.25 36.22 28.81
N GLU A 58 -0.84 35.07 29.17
CA GLU A 58 -1.85 34.98 30.24
C GLU A 58 -1.30 35.47 31.58
N GLU A 59 -0.11 35.01 31.98
CA GLU A 59 0.57 35.46 33.21
C GLU A 59 0.80 36.99 33.22
N ILE A 60 1.27 37.55 32.10
CA ILE A 60 1.49 39.00 31.95
C ILE A 60 0.16 39.75 32.06
N THR A 61 -0.91 39.22 31.45
CA THR A 61 -2.24 39.84 31.45
C THR A 61 -2.82 39.87 32.88
N GLU A 62 -2.59 38.81 33.66
CA GLU A 62 -2.97 38.76 35.08
C GLU A 62 -2.20 39.82 35.92
N ILE A 63 -0.90 40.01 35.64
CA ILE A 63 -0.11 41.05 36.30
C ILE A 63 -0.63 42.44 35.94
N ILE A 64 -0.94 42.70 34.66
CA ILE A 64 -1.51 43.98 34.20
C ILE A 64 -2.83 44.26 34.94
N LYS A 65 -3.69 43.26 35.09
CA LYS A 65 -4.95 43.37 35.84
C LYS A 65 -4.70 43.73 37.31
N LYS A 66 -3.77 43.05 37.98
CA LYS A 66 -3.37 43.36 39.37
C LYS A 66 -2.83 44.79 39.52
N ILE A 67 -2.07 45.27 38.54
CA ILE A 67 -1.55 46.66 38.52
C ILE A 67 -2.70 47.66 38.35
N ALA A 68 -3.62 47.40 37.42
CA ALA A 68 -4.78 48.25 37.17
C ALA A 68 -5.68 48.35 38.42
N ASP A 69 -5.98 47.23 39.07
CA ASP A 69 -6.77 47.21 40.29
C ASP A 69 -6.10 48.01 41.42
N ARG A 70 -4.77 47.90 41.57
CA ARG A 70 -4.01 48.67 42.55
C ARG A 70 -3.98 50.16 42.23
N ALA A 71 -3.86 50.53 40.95
CA ALA A 71 -3.95 51.92 40.51
C ALA A 71 -5.35 52.50 40.77
N GLY A 72 -6.41 51.70 40.56
CA GLY A 72 -7.78 52.06 40.89
C GLY A 72 -8.00 52.30 42.39
N LEU A 73 -7.41 51.47 43.24
CA LEU A 73 -7.44 51.65 44.71
C LEU A 73 -6.65 52.90 45.14
N LEU A 74 -5.48 53.14 44.57
CA LEU A 74 -4.69 54.36 44.80
C LEU A 74 -5.48 55.62 44.40
N ALA A 75 -6.14 55.58 43.24
CA ALA A 75 -6.98 56.66 42.75
C ALA A 75 -8.19 56.91 43.67
N LEU A 76 -8.80 55.84 44.19
CA LEU A 76 -9.88 55.95 45.17
C LEU A 76 -9.41 56.63 46.46
N ASN A 77 -8.26 56.23 47.00
CA ASN A 77 -7.68 56.86 48.18
C ASN A 77 -7.37 58.35 47.94
N ALA A 78 -6.80 58.69 46.79
CA ALA A 78 -6.54 60.08 46.41
C ALA A 78 -7.84 60.90 46.29
N HIS A 79 -8.92 60.30 45.78
CA HIS A 79 -10.22 60.94 45.70
C HIS A 79 -10.81 61.23 47.09
N ILE A 80 -10.67 60.30 48.05
CA ILE A 80 -11.08 60.48 49.45
C ILE A 80 -10.32 61.64 50.10
N GLU A 81 -8.99 61.68 49.92
CA GLU A 81 -8.15 62.75 50.48
C GLU A 81 -8.48 64.12 49.86
N ALA A 82 -8.72 64.16 48.54
CA ALA A 82 -9.14 65.36 47.84
C ALA A 82 -10.49 65.89 48.34
N ALA A 83 -11.43 64.99 48.66
CA ALA A 83 -12.71 65.38 49.27
C ALA A 83 -12.52 65.94 50.69
N SER A 84 -11.58 65.39 51.47
CA SER A 84 -11.23 65.90 52.80
C SER A 84 -10.63 67.31 52.77
N ALA A 85 -9.92 67.67 51.70
CA ALA A 85 -9.34 69.00 51.51
C ALA A 85 -10.37 70.08 51.04
N GLY A 86 -11.63 69.71 50.83
CA GLY A 86 -12.70 70.63 50.45
C GLY A 86 -12.42 71.38 49.14
N ASP A 87 -12.58 72.70 49.12
CA ASP A 87 -12.40 73.52 47.92
C ASP A 87 -10.97 73.48 47.36
N ALA A 88 -9.96 73.30 48.21
CA ALA A 88 -8.56 73.20 47.79
C ALA A 88 -8.25 71.87 47.05
N GLY A 89 -9.07 70.83 47.25
CA GLY A 89 -8.88 69.50 46.68
C GLY A 89 -9.55 69.27 45.33
N LYS A 90 -10.36 70.21 44.82
CA LYS A 90 -11.17 70.02 43.59
C LYS A 90 -10.36 69.58 42.37
N GLY A 91 -9.17 70.15 42.15
CA GLY A 91 -8.29 69.75 41.04
C GLY A 91 -7.75 68.32 41.19
N PHE A 92 -7.35 67.94 42.41
CA PHE A 92 -6.90 66.57 42.71
C PHE A 92 -8.02 65.55 42.57
N ALA A 93 -9.26 65.90 42.94
CA ALA A 93 -10.42 65.03 42.80
C ALA A 93 -10.71 64.66 41.33
N VAL A 94 -10.53 65.61 40.40
CA VAL A 94 -10.68 65.37 38.95
C VAL A 94 -9.61 64.41 38.44
N VAL A 95 -8.34 64.63 38.80
CA VAL A 95 -7.23 63.75 38.40
C VAL A 95 -7.42 62.34 38.96
N ALA A 96 -7.85 62.22 40.23
CA ALA A 96 -8.13 60.93 40.83
C ALA A 96 -9.26 60.16 40.11
N ASN A 97 -10.32 60.85 39.69
CA ASN A 97 -11.38 60.23 38.89
C ASN A 97 -10.90 59.77 37.51
N GLU A 98 -10.05 60.56 36.85
CA GLU A 98 -9.48 60.19 35.54
C GLU A 98 -8.59 58.95 35.66
N ILE A 99 -7.73 58.88 36.69
CA ILE A 99 -6.90 57.69 36.96
C ILE A 99 -7.78 56.47 37.23
N LYS A 100 -8.88 56.63 38.00
CA LYS A 100 -9.81 55.52 38.27
C LYS A 100 -10.50 55.04 36.99
N ALA A 101 -10.91 55.96 36.10
CA ALA A 101 -11.49 55.60 34.81
C ALA A 101 -10.48 54.87 33.92
N PHE A 102 -9.23 55.36 33.88
CA PHE A 102 -8.15 54.74 33.14
C PHE A 102 -7.80 53.34 33.65
N ALA A 103 -7.74 53.15 34.97
CA ALA A 103 -7.56 51.84 35.61
C ALA A 103 -8.66 50.85 35.19
N ASN A 104 -9.93 51.27 35.25
CA ASN A 104 -11.05 50.44 34.80
C ASN A 104 -10.95 50.07 33.30
N GLN A 105 -10.47 50.99 32.47
CA GLN A 105 -10.26 50.73 31.05
C GLN A 105 -9.15 49.70 30.83
N ILE A 106 -8.05 49.76 31.59
CA ILE A 106 -6.98 48.76 31.53
C ILE A 106 -7.51 47.38 31.97
N THR A 107 -8.27 47.30 33.06
CA THR A 107 -8.85 46.01 33.53
C THR A 107 -9.71 45.37 32.44
N ARG A 108 -10.59 46.16 31.78
CA ARG A 108 -11.42 45.65 30.67
C ARG A 108 -10.60 45.19 29.47
N ALA A 109 -9.54 45.93 29.12
CA ALA A 109 -8.65 45.54 28.03
C ALA A 109 -7.88 44.26 28.36
N ALA A 110 -7.43 44.09 29.61
CA ALA A 110 -6.79 42.87 30.09
C ALA A 110 -7.76 41.67 30.02
N ASP A 111 -9.02 41.85 30.41
CA ASP A 111 -10.04 40.79 30.32
C ASP A 111 -10.32 40.38 28.85
N ASP A 112 -10.36 41.34 27.90
CA ASP A 112 -10.49 41.03 26.46
C ASP A 112 -9.28 40.24 25.93
N ILE A 113 -8.07 40.64 26.32
CA ILE A 113 -6.84 39.91 25.96
C ILE A 113 -6.87 38.49 26.53
N ALA A 114 -7.24 38.32 27.80
CA ALA A 114 -7.34 37.00 28.43
C ALA A 114 -8.31 36.08 27.67
N GLY A 115 -9.47 36.60 27.27
CA GLY A 115 -10.43 35.85 26.46
C GLY A 115 -9.86 35.40 25.11
N ARG A 116 -9.11 36.28 24.42
CA ARG A 116 -8.43 35.93 23.16
C ARG A 116 -7.34 34.89 23.34
N ILE A 117 -6.57 34.97 24.43
CA ILE A 117 -5.51 34.00 24.73
C ILE A 117 -6.10 32.63 25.06
N SER A 118 -7.19 32.57 25.83
CA SER A 118 -7.90 31.32 26.10
C SER A 118 -8.39 30.65 24.81
N PHE A 119 -8.96 31.45 23.89
CA PHE A 119 -9.35 30.96 22.56
C PHE A 119 -8.14 30.44 21.75
N MET A 120 -6.99 31.13 21.81
CA MET A 120 -5.76 30.66 21.15
C MET A 120 -5.24 29.34 21.75
N GLN A 121 -5.28 29.18 23.08
CA GLN A 121 -4.88 27.94 23.76
C GLN A 121 -5.76 26.78 23.33
N GLU A 122 -7.09 26.94 23.34
CA GLU A 122 -8.04 25.91 22.92
C GLU A 122 -7.75 25.43 21.48
N HIS A 123 -7.57 26.36 20.54
CA HIS A 123 -7.25 26.00 19.16
C HIS A 123 -5.86 25.38 18.99
N THR A 124 -4.90 25.75 19.83
CA THR A 124 -3.57 25.14 19.85
C THR A 124 -3.66 23.68 20.31
N GLU A 125 -4.43 23.39 21.36
CA GLU A 125 -4.67 22.02 21.85
C GLU A 125 -5.40 21.16 20.80
N GLN A 126 -6.41 21.73 20.14
CA GLN A 126 -7.09 21.08 19.01
C GLN A 126 -6.12 20.77 17.87
N ALA A 127 -5.22 21.70 17.54
CA ALA A 127 -4.21 21.50 16.50
C ALA A 127 -3.21 20.39 16.86
N VAL A 128 -2.73 20.34 18.11
CA VAL A 128 -1.87 19.23 18.59
C VAL A 128 -2.59 17.89 18.46
N THR A 129 -3.86 17.83 18.85
CA THR A 129 -4.68 16.61 18.72
C THR A 129 -4.78 16.16 17.26
N GLY A 130 -5.09 17.09 16.35
CA GLY A 130 -5.16 16.79 14.92
C GLY A 130 -3.82 16.34 14.32
N ILE A 131 -2.70 16.92 14.77
CA ILE A 131 -1.35 16.51 14.36
C ILE A 131 -1.06 15.07 14.81
N ASN A 132 -1.47 14.69 16.03
CA ASN A 132 -1.30 13.33 16.53
C ASN A 132 -2.15 12.33 15.72
N GLU A 133 -3.41 12.66 15.43
CA GLU A 133 -4.27 11.82 14.57
C GLU A 133 -3.69 11.63 13.17
N VAL A 134 -3.15 12.69 12.57
CA VAL A 134 -2.45 12.61 11.28
C VAL A 134 -1.22 11.73 11.37
N SER A 135 -0.44 11.83 12.45
CA SER A 135 0.73 10.98 12.67
C SER A 135 0.36 9.50 12.77
N ASP A 136 -0.73 9.17 13.45
CA ASP A 136 -1.26 7.80 13.52
C ASP A 136 -1.70 7.27 12.15
N ILE A 137 -2.35 8.11 11.34
CA ILE A 137 -2.74 7.75 9.97
C ILE A 137 -1.50 7.47 9.11
N ILE A 138 -0.45 8.29 9.22
CA ILE A 138 0.81 8.10 8.51
C ILE A 138 1.50 6.81 8.94
N HIS A 139 1.52 6.49 10.24
CA HIS A 139 2.06 5.22 10.73
C HIS A 139 1.33 4.01 10.14
N LYS A 140 0.00 4.04 10.07
CA LYS A 140 -0.81 2.99 9.43
C LYS A 140 -0.51 2.86 7.94
N ALA A 141 -0.29 3.98 7.25
CA ALA A 141 0.11 3.98 5.85
C ALA A 141 1.49 3.33 5.66
N ASN A 142 2.47 3.64 6.52
CA ASN A 142 3.79 2.99 6.48
C ASN A 142 3.70 1.47 6.69
N MET A 143 2.93 1.03 7.70
CA MET A 143 2.71 -0.41 7.93
C MET A 143 2.04 -1.10 6.73
N SER A 144 1.14 -0.40 6.03
CA SER A 144 0.51 -0.93 4.83
C SER A 144 1.52 -1.12 3.68
N SER A 145 2.43 -0.17 3.50
CA SER A 145 3.53 -0.30 2.52
C SER A 145 4.49 -1.45 2.84
N GLU A 146 4.78 -1.69 4.12
CA GLU A 146 5.57 -2.85 4.56
C GLU A 146 4.86 -4.18 4.27
N MET A 147 3.55 -4.27 4.57
CA MET A 147 2.75 -5.45 4.26
C MET A 147 2.66 -5.71 2.76
N ILE A 148 2.53 -4.66 1.93
CA ILE A 148 2.58 -4.79 0.47
C ILE A 148 3.93 -5.35 0.05
N SER A 149 5.04 -4.83 0.61
CA SER A 149 6.38 -5.32 0.27
C SER A 149 6.56 -6.80 0.59
N TYR A 150 6.05 -7.26 1.74
CA TYR A 150 6.05 -8.67 2.12
C TYR A 150 5.22 -9.53 1.15
N ALA A 151 3.99 -9.09 0.84
CA ALA A 151 3.11 -9.82 -0.08
C ALA A 151 3.70 -9.93 -1.50
N LEU A 152 4.42 -8.90 -1.96
CA LEU A 152 5.10 -8.93 -3.26
C LEU A 152 6.26 -9.91 -3.30
N GLU A 153 6.97 -10.13 -2.19
CA GLU A 153 8.01 -11.16 -2.11
C GLU A 153 7.42 -12.57 -2.26
N GLU A 154 6.27 -12.81 -1.64
CA GLU A 154 5.52 -14.07 -1.80
C GLU A 154 4.99 -14.25 -3.24
N GLN A 155 4.46 -13.18 -3.84
CA GLN A 155 4.00 -13.20 -5.23
C GLN A 155 5.14 -13.47 -6.22
N MET A 156 6.35 -12.91 -6.00
CA MET A 156 7.52 -13.21 -6.83
C MET A 156 7.86 -14.71 -6.79
N LYS A 157 7.88 -15.32 -5.60
CA LYS A 157 8.13 -16.76 -5.45
C LYS A 157 7.08 -17.59 -6.18
N ALA A 158 5.80 -17.24 -6.05
CA ALA A 158 4.73 -17.92 -6.76
C ALA A 158 4.87 -17.80 -8.29
N ALA A 159 5.26 -16.62 -8.79
CA ALA A 159 5.50 -16.40 -10.22
C ALA A 159 6.68 -17.26 -10.74
N GLU A 160 7.78 -17.32 -10.01
CA GLU A 160 8.93 -18.19 -10.33
C GLU A 160 8.55 -19.68 -10.34
N GLU A 161 7.74 -20.13 -9.37
CA GLU A 161 7.23 -21.50 -9.33
C GLU A 161 6.33 -21.81 -10.53
N ILE A 162 5.47 -20.87 -10.95
CA ILE A 162 4.63 -21.02 -12.14
C ILE A 162 5.50 -21.17 -13.39
N ALA A 163 6.52 -20.31 -13.57
CA ALA A 163 7.43 -20.42 -14.71
C ALA A 163 8.18 -21.75 -14.72
N SER A 164 8.69 -22.20 -13.56
CA SER A 164 9.37 -23.49 -13.43
C SER A 164 8.44 -24.66 -13.77
N ASN A 165 7.22 -24.67 -13.23
CA ASN A 165 6.23 -25.71 -13.51
C ASN A 165 5.83 -25.76 -14.98
N ALA A 166 5.67 -24.59 -15.61
CA ALA A 166 5.37 -24.46 -17.03
C ALA A 166 6.53 -25.03 -17.89
N GLY A 167 7.78 -24.69 -17.58
CA GLY A 167 8.97 -25.25 -18.23
C GLY A 167 9.08 -26.78 -18.08
N GLN A 168 8.80 -27.32 -16.89
CA GLN A 168 8.78 -28.76 -16.65
C GLN A 168 7.63 -29.46 -17.41
N ALA A 169 6.45 -28.84 -17.49
CA ALA A 169 5.33 -29.37 -18.26
C ALA A 169 5.66 -29.42 -19.76
N ASN A 170 6.34 -28.40 -20.28
CA ASN A 170 6.79 -28.36 -21.67
C ASN A 170 7.83 -29.46 -21.97
N THR A 171 8.78 -29.69 -21.05
CA THR A 171 9.75 -30.78 -21.17
C THR A 171 9.05 -32.13 -21.21
N ARG A 172 8.14 -32.40 -20.25
CA ARG A 172 7.35 -33.63 -20.20
C ARG A 172 6.48 -33.83 -21.44
N ALA A 173 5.91 -32.77 -21.99
CA ALA A 173 5.15 -32.85 -23.25
C ALA A 173 6.06 -33.23 -24.43
N GLY A 174 7.31 -32.74 -24.45
CA GLY A 174 8.33 -33.16 -25.41
C GLY A 174 8.68 -34.65 -25.29
N ASP A 175 8.90 -35.15 -24.08
CA ASP A 175 9.19 -36.56 -23.83
C ASP A 175 8.03 -37.49 -24.25
N ILE A 176 6.79 -37.07 -24.01
CA ILE A 176 5.59 -37.77 -24.49
C ILE A 176 5.56 -37.80 -26.02
N ALA A 177 5.87 -36.68 -26.69
CA ALA A 177 5.90 -36.62 -28.15
C ALA A 177 6.92 -37.60 -28.74
N VAL A 178 8.11 -37.71 -28.14
CA VAL A 178 9.14 -38.69 -28.52
C VAL A 178 8.65 -40.12 -28.29
N SER A 179 8.08 -40.40 -27.12
CA SER A 179 7.55 -41.73 -26.78
C SER A 179 6.42 -42.16 -27.72
N MET A 180 5.57 -41.22 -28.15
CA MET A 180 4.51 -41.47 -29.13
C MET A 180 5.09 -41.75 -30.52
N GLU A 181 6.13 -41.04 -30.95
CA GLU A 181 6.82 -41.31 -32.21
C GLU A 181 7.46 -42.71 -32.22
N GLU A 182 8.12 -43.12 -31.14
CA GLU A 182 8.64 -44.48 -30.96
C GLU A 182 7.53 -45.54 -31.00
N LEU A 183 6.41 -45.29 -30.32
CA LEU A 183 5.26 -46.19 -30.30
C LEU A 183 4.64 -46.37 -31.69
N ALA A 184 4.49 -45.28 -32.46
CA ALA A 184 3.99 -45.35 -33.83
C ALA A 184 4.93 -46.13 -34.74
N ASN A 185 6.24 -45.91 -34.63
CA ASN A 185 7.23 -46.66 -35.40
C ASN A 185 7.19 -48.16 -35.07
N GLY A 186 7.13 -48.53 -33.79
CA GLY A 186 6.98 -49.92 -33.37
C GLY A 186 5.67 -50.57 -33.85
N ALA A 187 4.57 -49.81 -33.86
CA ALA A 187 3.30 -50.28 -34.41
C ALA A 187 3.35 -50.51 -35.93
N MET A 188 4.05 -49.64 -36.68
CA MET A 188 4.28 -49.85 -38.11
C MET A 188 5.15 -51.07 -38.39
N GLU A 189 6.22 -51.29 -37.61
CA GLU A 189 7.06 -52.48 -37.72
C GLU A 189 6.27 -53.75 -37.42
N MET A 190 5.45 -53.74 -36.36
CA MET A 190 4.57 -54.85 -36.03
C MET A 190 3.57 -55.15 -37.15
N SER A 191 2.93 -54.12 -37.71
CA SER A 191 2.03 -54.26 -38.86
C SER A 191 2.74 -54.91 -40.06
N MET A 192 3.97 -54.46 -40.36
CA MET A 192 4.78 -55.02 -41.46
C MET A 192 5.14 -56.49 -41.21
N ASN A 193 5.58 -56.83 -40.00
CA ASN A 193 5.92 -58.21 -39.63
C ASN A 193 4.68 -59.13 -39.68
N VAL A 194 3.53 -58.66 -39.20
CA VAL A 194 2.26 -59.39 -39.26
C VAL A 194 1.80 -59.59 -40.71
N GLY A 195 1.92 -58.57 -41.56
CA GLY A 195 1.61 -58.68 -42.99
C GLY A 195 2.53 -59.66 -43.72
N MET A 196 3.83 -59.69 -43.39
CA MET A 196 4.76 -60.68 -43.93
C MET A 196 4.41 -62.10 -43.46
N ALA A 197 4.05 -62.28 -42.19
CA ALA A 197 3.63 -63.57 -41.66
C ALA A 197 2.33 -64.07 -42.30
N ALA A 198 1.37 -63.18 -42.54
CA ALA A 198 0.12 -63.49 -43.24
C ALA A 198 0.39 -63.98 -44.68
N LYS A 199 1.28 -63.28 -45.40
CA LYS A 199 1.71 -63.68 -46.74
C LYS A 199 2.43 -65.03 -46.75
N GLY A 200 3.31 -65.27 -45.78
CA GLY A 200 3.99 -66.56 -45.63
C GLY A 200 3.01 -67.73 -45.43
N LYS A 201 1.94 -67.53 -44.65
CA LYS A 201 0.86 -68.52 -44.49
C LYS A 201 0.02 -68.73 -45.74
N GLN A 202 -0.12 -67.70 -46.58
CA GLN A 202 -0.83 -67.79 -47.85
C GLN A 202 -0.06 -68.64 -48.88
N ASP A 203 1.27 -68.56 -48.86
CA ASP A 203 2.15 -69.32 -49.74
C ASP A 203 2.25 -70.82 -49.36
N GLU A 204 1.84 -71.22 -48.15
CA GLU A 204 1.93 -72.60 -47.63
C GLU A 204 0.78 -73.55 -48.05
N GLU A 205 -0.20 -73.15 -48.87
CA GLU A 205 -1.38 -73.96 -49.31
C GLU A 205 -2.19 -74.68 -48.19
N GLU A 206 -1.90 -74.43 -46.90
CA GLU A 206 -2.58 -75.05 -45.73
C GLU A 206 -3.37 -74.04 -44.85
N GLY A 207 -3.34 -72.75 -45.18
CA GLY A 207 -4.02 -71.70 -44.40
C GLY A 207 -5.46 -71.42 -44.88
N ASP A 208 -6.42 -71.32 -43.95
CA ASP A 208 -7.79 -70.87 -44.26
C ASP A 208 -7.76 -69.40 -44.76
N ASP A 209 -8.23 -69.15 -45.99
CA ASP A 209 -8.18 -67.84 -46.67
C ASP A 209 -8.89 -66.74 -45.85
N ALA A 210 -9.83 -67.12 -44.98
CA ALA A 210 -10.50 -66.22 -44.04
C ALA A 210 -9.56 -65.68 -42.94
N ASP A 211 -8.69 -66.52 -42.38
CA ASP A 211 -7.77 -66.13 -41.29
C ASP A 211 -6.67 -65.20 -41.81
N VAL A 212 -6.11 -65.48 -42.99
CA VAL A 212 -5.09 -64.62 -43.63
C VAL A 212 -5.67 -63.22 -43.92
N ARG A 213 -6.90 -63.16 -44.44
CA ARG A 213 -7.60 -61.87 -44.68
C ARG A 213 -7.86 -61.11 -43.39
N HIS A 214 -8.22 -61.81 -42.31
CA HIS A 214 -8.42 -61.17 -41.00
C HIS A 214 -7.13 -60.58 -40.42
N ILE A 215 -6.01 -61.31 -40.56
CA ILE A 215 -4.70 -60.85 -40.10
C ILE A 215 -4.22 -59.64 -40.92
N ASP A 216 -4.37 -59.67 -42.24
CA ASP A 216 -4.01 -58.56 -43.12
C ASP A 216 -4.83 -57.29 -42.82
N ALA A 217 -6.15 -57.44 -42.63
CA ALA A 217 -7.02 -56.35 -42.24
C ALA A 217 -6.61 -55.72 -40.89
N SER A 218 -6.25 -56.56 -39.91
CA SER A 218 -5.79 -56.09 -38.59
C SER A 218 -4.46 -55.36 -38.68
N ALA A 219 -3.51 -55.86 -39.48
CA ALA A 219 -2.22 -55.21 -39.71
C ALA A 219 -2.41 -53.83 -40.38
N SER A 220 -3.28 -53.75 -41.39
CA SER A 220 -3.59 -52.50 -42.08
C SER A 220 -4.19 -51.45 -41.12
N GLU A 221 -5.05 -51.89 -40.20
CA GLU A 221 -5.65 -51.03 -39.18
C GLU A 221 -4.62 -50.50 -38.17
N VAL A 222 -3.70 -51.35 -37.71
CA VAL A 222 -2.59 -50.93 -36.82
C VAL A 222 -1.70 -49.89 -37.52
N ALA A 223 -1.38 -50.11 -38.80
CA ALA A 223 -0.62 -49.12 -39.58
C ALA A 223 -1.37 -47.81 -39.78
N ARG A 224 -2.71 -47.86 -39.92
CA ARG A 224 -3.54 -46.66 -40.02
C ARG A 224 -3.49 -45.85 -38.71
N LEU A 225 -3.70 -46.49 -37.57
CA LEU A 225 -3.65 -45.85 -36.26
C LEU A 225 -2.26 -45.28 -35.96
N ALA A 226 -1.19 -45.97 -36.36
CA ALA A 226 0.18 -45.47 -36.20
C ALA A 226 0.43 -44.18 -37.00
N ARG A 227 -0.09 -44.10 -38.24
CA ARG A 227 -0.02 -42.87 -39.05
C ARG A 227 -0.81 -41.73 -38.44
N GLU A 228 -2.02 -41.99 -37.93
CA GLU A 228 -2.83 -40.98 -37.24
C GLU A 228 -2.14 -40.45 -35.98
N LEU A 229 -1.45 -41.32 -35.24
CA LEU A 229 -0.66 -40.91 -34.07
C LEU A 229 0.51 -39.98 -34.46
N LEU A 230 1.23 -40.29 -35.54
CA LEU A 230 2.33 -39.44 -36.04
C LEU A 230 1.82 -38.06 -36.49
N GLU A 231 0.70 -38.01 -37.21
CA GLU A 231 0.08 -36.74 -37.59
C GLU A 231 -0.32 -35.90 -36.37
N LEU A 232 -0.80 -36.54 -35.29
CA LEU A 232 -1.14 -35.86 -34.05
C LEU A 232 0.11 -35.33 -33.35
N VAL A 233 1.20 -36.11 -33.31
CA VAL A 233 2.49 -35.70 -32.72
C VAL A 233 3.09 -34.52 -33.47
N GLU A 234 3.02 -34.48 -34.81
CA GLU A 234 3.47 -33.33 -35.60
C GLU A 234 2.72 -32.05 -35.24
N LYS A 235 1.40 -32.13 -35.04
CA LYS A 235 0.59 -30.98 -34.60
C LYS A 235 0.94 -30.49 -33.19
N PHE A 236 1.56 -31.33 -32.36
CA PHE A 236 1.99 -30.98 -31.00
C PHE A 236 3.38 -30.32 -30.93
N LYS A 237 4.24 -30.57 -31.93
CA LYS A 237 5.60 -30.00 -32.04
C LYS A 237 5.62 -28.51 -32.44
N VAL A 238 4.49 -27.96 -32.89
CA VAL A 238 4.26 -26.53 -33.19
C VAL A 238 3.65 -25.80 -31.98
#